data_AF-A0A3D4GTR1-F1
#
_entry.id   AF-A0A3D4GTR1-F1
#
_cell.length_a   1.000
_cell.length_b   1.000
_cell.length_c   1.000
_cell.angle_alpha   90.00
_cell.angle_beta   90.00
_cell.angle_gamma   90.00
#
_symmetry.space_group_name_H-M   'P 1'
#
loop_
_entity.id
_entity.type
_entity.pdbx_description
1 polymer ?
#
loop_
_entity_poly.entity_id
_entity_poly.type
_entity_poly.pdbx_seq_one_letter_code
_entity_poly.pdbx_strand_id
1 'polypeptide(L)'
;MYTIVCPACNCENKFPRLKRDIYRTRNTEPDGHPLEVKWMVKSEFPEWLTPLNFFWGVCERCFYTGQLDDADFRQWEKNSKKFLGMYHDGLLDNLAAQADTGQGPMKAIIKGLVPEDPFGTAIAQFYLGIFSECLKTAPIAGNIARFYLRIAWLYRDAPGILQQFAANTGIKEVLEEAGPIWDKELPPNSSYPLPPGVATNEVGALRYAMAYFEWNFRSLSSASYEDEMRLMVLIAEIGYRVYELTNEDNDFQKGQTLFSGSMQKCLSVIND
;
A
#
# COMPACT_ATOMS: atom_id res chain seq x y z
N MET A 1 9.30 -10.02 19.61
CA MET A 1 8.02 -9.36 19.30
C MET A 1 8.05 -7.92 19.80
N TYR A 2 7.26 -7.04 19.20
CA TYR A 2 6.91 -5.73 19.78
C TYR A 2 5.45 -5.78 20.25
N THR A 3 5.15 -5.14 21.37
CA THR A 3 3.77 -4.83 21.75
C THR A 3 3.48 -3.39 21.34
N ILE A 4 2.38 -3.15 20.63
CA ILE A 4 1.92 -1.84 20.21
C ILE A 4 0.46 -1.72 20.64
N VAL A 5 0.13 -0.69 21.41
CA VAL A 5 -1.26 -0.37 21.74
C VAL A 5 -1.94 0.18 20.49
N CYS A 6 -3.17 -0.24 20.18
CA CYS A 6 -3.89 0.28 19.02
C CYS A 6 -4.38 1.72 19.28
N PRO A 7 -4.11 2.69 18.37
CA PRO A 7 -4.54 4.08 18.56
C PRO A 7 -6.06 4.30 18.47
N ALA A 8 -6.81 3.35 17.92
CA ALA A 8 -8.26 3.46 17.80
C ALA A 8 -9.02 2.84 18.98
N CYS A 9 -8.62 1.64 19.44
CA CYS A 9 -9.38 0.90 20.45
C CYS A 9 -8.59 0.57 21.73
N ASN A 10 -7.34 1.04 21.84
CA ASN A 10 -6.42 0.80 22.95
C ASN A 10 -6.12 -0.68 23.26
N CYS A 11 -6.42 -1.60 22.34
CA CYS A 11 -6.06 -3.01 22.45
C CYS A 11 -4.54 -3.20 22.28
N GLU A 12 -3.90 -3.96 23.17
CA GLU A 12 -2.48 -4.32 23.04
C GLU A 12 -2.30 -5.40 21.97
N ASN A 13 -1.52 -5.11 20.94
CA ASN A 13 -1.26 -6.04 19.85
C ASN A 13 0.21 -6.47 19.83
N LYS A 14 0.46 -7.76 19.57
CA LYS A 14 1.81 -8.33 19.50
C LYS A 14 2.19 -8.60 18.06
N PHE A 15 3.27 -7.99 17.61
CA PHE A 15 3.78 -8.14 16.25
C PHE A 15 5.18 -8.75 16.20
N PRO A 16 5.51 -9.52 15.15
CA PRO A 16 6.87 -9.95 14.88
C PRO A 16 7.83 -8.76 14.82
N ARG A 17 9.02 -8.91 15.42
CA ARG A 17 10.09 -7.91 15.35
C ARG A 17 11.07 -8.33 14.27
N LEU A 18 10.88 -7.82 13.06
CA LEU A 18 11.89 -7.98 12.02
C LEU A 18 12.92 -6.84 12.11
N LYS A 19 14.21 -7.19 11.98
CA LYS A 19 15.30 -6.20 11.88
C LYS A 19 15.30 -5.60 10.47
N ARG A 20 15.75 -4.34 10.32
CA ARG A 20 15.82 -3.68 9.01
C ARG A 20 16.64 -4.47 7.98
N ASP A 21 17.73 -5.09 8.40
CA ASP A 21 18.62 -5.87 7.52
C ASP A 21 18.28 -7.36 7.44
N ILE A 22 17.02 -7.74 7.74
CA ILE A 22 16.63 -9.15 7.75
C ILE A 22 16.58 -9.76 6.34
N TYR A 23 16.39 -8.93 5.32
CA TYR A 23 16.45 -9.33 3.92
C TYR A 23 17.15 -8.25 3.09
N ARG A 24 17.60 -8.62 1.89
CA ARG A 24 18.05 -7.69 0.86
C ARG A 24 17.45 -8.08 -0.48
N THR A 25 16.96 -7.09 -1.20
CA THR A 25 16.62 -7.26 -2.61
C THR A 25 17.89 -7.20 -3.45
N ARG A 26 18.09 -8.19 -4.33
CA ARG A 26 19.26 -8.23 -5.22
C ARG A 26 18.95 -7.63 -6.58
N ASN A 27 17.84 -8.06 -7.16
CA ASN A 27 17.37 -7.62 -8.46
C ASN A 27 15.95 -7.09 -8.32
N THR A 28 15.65 -6.02 -9.05
CA THR A 28 14.32 -5.43 -9.13
C THR A 28 13.93 -5.20 -10.58
N GLU A 29 12.63 -5.26 -10.87
CA GLU A 29 12.07 -4.69 -12.09
C GLU A 29 12.15 -3.15 -12.05
N PRO A 30 11.93 -2.46 -13.18
CA PRO A 30 12.04 -1.00 -13.26
C PRO A 30 11.10 -0.23 -12.31
N ASP A 31 9.93 -0.80 -12.00
CA ASP A 31 8.99 -0.23 -11.02
C ASP A 31 9.38 -0.50 -9.56
N GLY A 32 10.48 -1.22 -9.31
CA GLY A 32 10.99 -1.57 -7.99
C GLY A 32 10.51 -2.92 -7.45
N HIS A 33 9.75 -3.69 -8.22
CA HIS A 33 9.30 -5.04 -7.81
C HIS A 33 10.50 -5.97 -7.57
N PRO A 34 10.65 -6.58 -6.37
CA PRO A 34 11.76 -7.48 -6.08
C PRO A 34 11.64 -8.81 -6.86
N LEU A 35 12.62 -9.11 -7.70
CA LEU A 35 12.73 -10.41 -8.40
C LEU A 35 13.46 -11.46 -7.56
N GLU A 36 14.39 -11.02 -6.71
CA GLU A 36 15.15 -11.90 -5.82
C GLU A 36 15.30 -11.28 -4.44
N VAL A 37 14.76 -11.97 -3.43
CA VAL A 37 14.88 -11.61 -2.02
C VAL A 37 15.83 -12.58 -1.33
N LYS A 38 16.93 -12.06 -0.80
CA LYS A 38 17.85 -12.83 0.03
C LYS A 38 17.59 -12.56 1.50
N TRP A 39 17.09 -13.55 2.22
CA TRP A 39 17.02 -13.51 3.69
C TRP A 39 18.42 -13.60 4.29
N MET A 40 18.73 -12.68 5.21
CA MET A 40 20.06 -12.51 5.81
C MET A 40 20.21 -13.27 7.14
N VAL A 41 19.11 -13.78 7.69
CA VAL A 41 19.10 -14.62 8.87
C VAL A 41 19.21 -16.07 8.45
N LYS A 42 20.03 -16.86 9.17
CA LYS A 42 20.05 -18.32 9.06
C LYS A 42 18.76 -18.89 9.66
N SER A 43 17.67 -18.75 8.95
CA SER A 43 16.40 -19.42 9.22
C SER A 43 15.77 -19.81 7.89
N GLU A 44 15.17 -20.99 7.84
CA GLU A 44 14.40 -21.45 6.69
C GLU A 44 13.07 -20.71 6.67
N PHE A 45 13.07 -19.51 6.08
CA PHE A 45 11.83 -18.88 5.67
C PHE A 45 11.26 -19.67 4.48
N PRO A 46 9.95 -19.95 4.44
CA PRO A 46 9.32 -20.56 3.28
C PRO A 46 9.62 -19.75 2.02
N GLU A 47 9.78 -20.41 0.87
CA GLU A 47 10.13 -19.74 -0.39
C GLU A 47 9.12 -18.65 -0.77
N TRP A 48 7.83 -18.91 -0.54
CA TRP A 48 6.73 -17.96 -0.80
C TRP A 48 6.68 -16.77 0.14
N LEU A 49 7.44 -16.78 1.23
CA LEU A 49 7.39 -15.71 2.22
C LEU A 49 8.11 -14.47 1.69
N THR A 50 7.35 -13.38 1.55
CA THR A 50 7.87 -12.10 1.08
C THR A 50 8.00 -11.10 2.22
N PRO A 51 8.81 -10.04 2.07
CA PRO A 51 8.82 -8.92 3.00
C PRO A 51 7.45 -8.25 3.18
N LEU A 52 6.56 -8.33 2.18
CA LEU A 52 5.23 -7.72 2.23
C LEU A 52 4.35 -8.37 3.30
N ASN A 53 4.57 -9.64 3.64
CA ASN A 53 3.86 -10.35 4.71
C ASN A 53 4.15 -9.80 6.12
N PHE A 54 5.16 -8.94 6.28
CA PHE A 54 5.54 -8.32 7.55
C PHE A 54 5.45 -6.80 7.54
N PHE A 55 4.83 -6.24 6.51
CA PHE A 55 4.73 -4.80 6.31
C PHE A 55 3.74 -4.16 7.31
N TRP A 56 2.65 -4.86 7.61
CA TRP A 56 1.51 -4.33 8.36
C TRP A 56 1.41 -4.88 9.78
N GLY A 57 1.01 -4.00 10.71
CA GLY A 57 0.51 -4.35 12.03
C GLY A 57 -0.99 -4.10 12.06
N VAL A 58 -1.78 -5.17 12.06
CA VAL A 58 -3.25 -5.12 12.11
C VAL A 58 -3.72 -5.33 13.53
N CYS A 59 -4.58 -4.44 14.02
CA CYS A 59 -5.22 -4.59 15.32
C CYS A 59 -6.20 -5.78 15.32
N GLU A 60 -6.08 -6.68 16.29
CA GLU A 60 -6.94 -7.87 16.40
C GLU A 60 -8.40 -7.54 16.77
N ARG A 61 -8.64 -6.37 17.36
CA ARG A 61 -9.98 -5.92 17.76
C ARG A 61 -10.68 -5.10 16.67
N CYS A 62 -10.10 -3.96 16.31
CA CYS A 62 -10.74 -2.99 15.41
C CYS A 62 -10.16 -2.92 14.00
N PHE A 63 -9.16 -3.75 13.70
CA PHE A 63 -8.55 -3.87 12.36
C PHE A 63 -7.88 -2.59 11.83
N TYR A 64 -7.75 -1.55 12.68
CA TYR A 64 -6.83 -0.45 12.42
C TYR A 64 -5.46 -1.03 12.05
N THR A 65 -4.89 -0.52 10.96
CA THR A 65 -3.68 -1.09 10.37
C THR A 65 -2.64 0.01 10.19
N GLY A 66 -1.46 -0.21 10.78
CA GLY A 66 -0.32 0.70 10.70
C GLY A 66 0.93 -0.01 10.16
N GLN A 67 1.84 0.74 9.55
CA GLN A 67 3.09 0.18 9.02
C GLN A 67 4.06 -0.16 10.16
N LEU A 68 4.59 -1.38 10.22
CA LEU A 68 5.47 -1.80 11.31
C LEU A 68 6.86 -1.15 11.27
N ASP A 69 7.28 -0.57 10.14
CA ASP A 69 8.52 0.17 10.03
C ASP A 69 8.37 1.65 10.40
N ASP A 70 7.15 2.20 10.37
CA ASP A 70 6.81 3.56 10.79
C ASP A 70 7.10 3.77 12.28
N ALA A 71 7.93 4.76 12.58
CA ALA A 71 8.29 5.11 13.94
C ALA A 71 7.18 5.86 14.66
N ASP A 72 6.41 6.70 13.95
CA ASP A 72 5.31 7.48 14.53
C ASP A 72 4.19 6.52 14.97
N PHE A 73 3.83 5.53 14.15
CA PHE A 73 2.90 4.47 14.56
C PHE A 73 3.45 3.64 15.73
N ARG A 74 4.68 3.13 15.65
CA ARG A 74 5.23 2.27 16.72
C ARG A 74 5.39 2.97 18.07
N GLN A 75 5.49 4.29 18.08
CA GLN A 75 5.75 5.08 19.29
C GLN A 75 4.64 6.12 19.53
N TRP A 76 3.47 5.92 18.96
CA TRP A 76 2.40 6.91 18.98
C TRP A 76 2.01 7.33 20.40
N GLU A 77 2.07 6.40 21.37
CA GLU A 77 1.78 6.69 22.79
C GLU A 77 2.70 7.76 23.38
N LYS A 78 3.97 7.85 22.92
CA LYS A 78 4.92 8.87 23.40
C LYS A 78 4.53 10.28 22.97
N ASN A 79 3.74 10.41 21.90
CA ASN A 79 3.25 11.69 21.40
C ASN A 79 1.80 11.55 20.88
N SER A 80 0.92 11.05 21.75
CA SER A 80 -0.45 10.68 21.39
C SER A 80 -1.22 11.85 20.82
N LYS A 81 -1.07 13.06 21.38
CA LYS A 81 -1.71 14.27 20.88
C LYS A 81 -1.33 14.58 19.43
N LYS A 82 -0.03 14.50 19.08
CA LYS A 82 0.44 14.72 17.70
C LYS A 82 -0.12 13.64 16.77
N PHE A 83 -0.02 12.38 17.17
CA PHE A 83 -0.42 11.26 16.33
C PHE A 83 -1.92 11.22 16.07
N LEU A 84 -2.74 11.33 17.12
CA LEU A 84 -4.20 11.34 17.02
C LEU A 84 -4.71 12.59 16.29
N GLY A 85 -4.02 13.73 16.45
CA GLY A 85 -4.32 14.96 15.70
C GLY A 85 -4.10 14.86 14.17
N MET A 86 -3.53 13.76 13.68
CA MET A 86 -3.45 13.49 12.23
C MET A 86 -4.76 12.97 11.66
N TYR A 87 -5.73 12.60 12.49
CA TYR A 87 -6.99 11.97 12.08
C TYR A 87 -8.16 12.94 12.16
N HIS A 88 -9.16 12.74 11.31
CA HIS A 88 -10.41 13.49 11.47
C HIS A 88 -11.08 13.11 12.80
N ASP A 89 -11.61 14.13 13.49
CA ASP A 89 -12.25 13.95 14.79
C ASP A 89 -13.34 12.87 14.75
N GLY A 90 -13.26 11.93 15.69
CA GLY A 90 -14.25 10.86 15.86
C GLY A 90 -14.13 9.67 14.90
N LEU A 91 -13.28 9.71 13.85
CA LEU A 91 -13.17 8.58 12.92
C LEU A 91 -12.52 7.34 13.53
N LEU A 92 -11.50 7.51 14.39
CA LEU A 92 -10.88 6.38 15.09
C LEU A 92 -11.83 5.76 16.13
N ASP A 93 -12.61 6.58 16.82
CA ASP A 93 -13.63 6.11 17.76
C ASP A 93 -14.75 5.37 17.02
N ASN A 94 -15.20 5.90 15.87
CA ASN A 94 -16.17 5.25 15.01
C ASN A 94 -15.66 3.90 14.50
N LEU A 95 -14.38 3.81 14.11
CA LEU A 95 -13.74 2.56 13.71
C LEU A 95 -13.80 1.51 14.85
N ALA A 96 -13.49 1.92 16.08
CA ALA A 96 -13.59 1.04 17.24
C ALA A 96 -15.04 0.60 17.51
N ALA A 97 -16.01 1.52 17.38
CA ALA A 97 -17.43 1.21 17.57
C ALA A 97 -17.99 0.27 16.48
N GLN A 98 -17.60 0.49 15.21
CA GLN A 98 -17.98 -0.37 14.08
C GLN A 98 -17.45 -1.80 14.27
N ALA A 99 -16.26 -1.95 14.84
CA ALA A 99 -15.71 -3.26 15.17
C ALA A 99 -16.56 -4.00 16.21
N ASP A 100 -17.01 -3.29 17.25
CA ASP A 100 -17.86 -3.86 18.31
C ASP A 100 -19.27 -4.24 17.79
N THR A 101 -19.80 -3.52 16.80
CA THR A 101 -21.11 -3.82 16.19
C THR A 101 -21.04 -4.78 14.99
N GLY A 102 -19.83 -5.14 14.55
CA GLY A 102 -19.63 -6.02 13.40
C GLY A 102 -20.02 -5.37 12.06
N GLN A 103 -19.83 -4.06 11.93
CA GLN A 103 -20.16 -3.28 10.74
C GLN A 103 -18.92 -2.62 10.12
N GLY A 104 -19.09 -1.98 8.96
CA GLY A 104 -18.06 -1.18 8.30
C GLY A 104 -17.18 -1.97 7.32
N PRO A 105 -16.38 -1.25 6.51
CA PRO A 105 -15.60 -1.83 5.41
C PRO A 105 -14.49 -2.74 5.92
N MET A 106 -13.87 -2.41 7.06
CA MET A 106 -12.88 -3.27 7.68
C MET A 106 -13.44 -4.66 7.99
N LYS A 107 -14.71 -4.75 8.41
CA LYS A 107 -15.35 -6.03 8.72
C LYS A 107 -15.56 -6.90 7.48
N ALA A 108 -15.84 -6.29 6.33
CA ALA A 108 -15.90 -7.01 5.07
C ALA A 108 -14.52 -7.55 4.70
N ILE A 109 -13.49 -6.70 4.78
CA ILE A 109 -12.12 -7.03 4.36
C ILE A 109 -11.48 -8.12 5.24
N ILE A 110 -11.78 -8.18 6.54
CA ILE A 110 -11.15 -9.17 7.43
C ILE A 110 -11.50 -10.62 7.07
N LYS A 111 -12.55 -10.85 6.27
CA LYS A 111 -12.85 -12.19 5.73
C LYS A 111 -11.70 -12.72 4.87
N GLY A 112 -10.84 -11.84 4.35
CA GLY A 112 -9.62 -12.18 3.62
C GLY A 112 -8.39 -12.42 4.53
N LEU A 113 -8.46 -12.19 5.84
CA LEU A 113 -7.38 -12.51 6.78
C LEU A 113 -7.43 -14.00 7.16
N VAL A 114 -7.01 -14.85 6.24
CA VAL A 114 -7.01 -16.31 6.39
C VAL A 114 -5.56 -16.80 6.51
N PRO A 115 -5.11 -17.34 7.65
CA PRO A 115 -3.72 -17.76 7.86
C PRO A 115 -3.18 -18.73 6.81
N GLU A 116 -4.04 -19.60 6.27
CA GLU A 116 -3.72 -20.59 5.24
C GLU A 116 -3.64 -19.97 3.82
N ASP A 117 -4.10 -18.73 3.65
CA ASP A 117 -4.04 -17.95 2.42
C ASP A 117 -3.16 -16.69 2.64
N PRO A 118 -1.82 -16.83 2.60
CA PRO A 118 -0.90 -15.70 2.75
C PRO A 118 -1.02 -14.66 1.62
N PHE A 119 -1.52 -15.06 0.44
CA PHE A 119 -1.76 -14.14 -0.68
C PHE A 119 -2.96 -13.23 -0.39
N GLY A 120 -4.13 -13.84 -0.12
CA GLY A 120 -5.34 -13.11 0.24
C GLY A 120 -5.15 -12.27 1.51
N THR A 121 -4.46 -12.83 2.51
CA THR A 121 -4.12 -12.10 3.74
C THR A 121 -3.28 -10.86 3.47
N ALA A 122 -2.21 -10.97 2.67
CA ALA A 122 -1.37 -9.82 2.38
C ALA A 122 -2.17 -8.71 1.67
N ILE A 123 -2.99 -9.08 0.67
CA ILE A 123 -3.86 -8.13 -0.03
C ILE A 123 -4.87 -7.47 0.92
N ALA A 124 -5.55 -8.25 1.76
CA ALA A 124 -6.50 -7.72 2.74
C ALA A 124 -5.81 -6.72 3.70
N GLN A 125 -4.62 -7.04 4.20
CA GLN A 125 -3.84 -6.14 5.05
C GLN A 125 -3.50 -4.81 4.35
N PHE A 126 -3.14 -4.83 3.06
CA PHE A 126 -2.92 -3.60 2.30
C PHE A 126 -4.19 -2.75 2.21
N TYR A 127 -5.36 -3.34 1.98
CA TYR A 127 -6.60 -2.59 1.95
C TYR A 127 -6.99 -2.04 3.33
N LEU A 128 -6.80 -2.80 4.41
CA LEU A 128 -6.98 -2.26 5.77
C LEU A 128 -6.03 -1.09 6.04
N GLY A 129 -4.79 -1.18 5.55
CA GLY A 129 -3.78 -0.11 5.65
C GLY A 129 -4.14 1.14 4.84
N ILE A 130 -4.60 0.97 3.60
CA ILE A 130 -5.10 2.08 2.76
C ILE A 130 -6.28 2.75 3.46
N PHE A 131 -7.26 2.00 3.95
CA PHE A 131 -8.41 2.58 4.64
C PHE A 131 -7.97 3.37 5.87
N SER A 132 -7.07 2.80 6.69
CA SER A 132 -6.53 3.45 7.88
C SER A 132 -5.77 4.74 7.55
N GLU A 133 -5.06 4.79 6.41
CA GLU A 133 -4.42 6.01 5.91
C GLU A 133 -5.49 7.05 5.54
N CYS A 134 -6.56 6.66 4.86
CA CYS A 134 -7.64 7.55 4.43
C CYS A 134 -8.45 8.19 5.57
N LEU A 135 -8.34 7.69 6.81
CA LEU A 135 -8.93 8.34 7.99
C LEU A 135 -8.15 9.59 8.45
N LYS A 136 -6.96 9.82 7.91
CA LYS A 136 -6.14 11.00 8.22
C LYS A 136 -6.73 12.27 7.61
N THR A 137 -6.50 13.42 8.24
CA THR A 137 -6.90 14.75 7.72
C THR A 137 -6.12 15.15 6.48
N ALA A 138 -4.86 14.69 6.38
CA ALA A 138 -3.99 14.89 5.23
C ALA A 138 -3.26 13.57 4.92
N PRO A 139 -3.94 12.58 4.32
CA PRO A 139 -3.29 11.33 3.99
C PRO A 139 -2.23 11.51 2.91
N ILE A 140 -1.15 10.74 3.01
CA ILE A 140 0.04 10.97 2.18
C ILE A 140 -0.14 10.22 0.86
N ALA A 141 -0.36 10.96 -0.23
CA ALA A 141 -0.58 10.39 -1.57
C ALA A 141 0.53 9.42 -1.99
N GLY A 142 1.79 9.75 -1.71
CA GLY A 142 2.92 8.85 -1.97
C GLY A 142 2.88 7.53 -1.18
N ASN A 143 2.27 7.49 0.00
CA ASN A 143 2.06 6.24 0.74
C ASN A 143 0.97 5.39 0.10
N ILE A 144 -0.18 6.02 -0.22
CA ILE A 144 -1.28 5.33 -0.90
C ILE A 144 -0.81 4.74 -2.24
N ALA A 145 -0.08 5.51 -3.03
CA ALA A 145 0.52 5.05 -4.29
C ALA A 145 1.41 3.81 -4.09
N ARG A 146 2.27 3.84 -3.08
CA ARG A 146 3.18 2.75 -2.70
C ARG A 146 2.45 1.51 -2.19
N PHE A 147 1.28 1.65 -1.59
CA PHE A 147 0.46 0.52 -1.15
C PHE A 147 -0.18 -0.16 -2.35
N TYR A 148 -0.78 0.60 -3.28
CA TYR A 148 -1.30 0.04 -4.53
C TYR A 148 -0.22 -0.60 -5.40
N LEU A 149 0.97 -0.01 -5.46
CA LEU A 149 2.10 -0.62 -6.19
C LEU A 149 2.47 -1.99 -5.60
N ARG A 150 2.48 -2.12 -4.27
CA ARG A 150 2.73 -3.42 -3.61
C ARG A 150 1.58 -4.41 -3.79
N ILE A 151 0.33 -3.95 -3.85
CA ILE A 151 -0.81 -4.80 -4.24
C ILE A 151 -0.61 -5.33 -5.67
N ALA A 152 -0.18 -4.48 -6.60
CA ALA A 152 0.11 -4.90 -7.97
C ALA A 152 1.21 -5.97 -8.01
N TRP A 153 2.28 -5.80 -7.23
CA TRP A 153 3.33 -6.81 -7.08
C TRP A 153 2.81 -8.14 -6.54
N LEU A 154 1.92 -8.13 -5.53
CA LEU A 154 1.29 -9.36 -5.04
C LEU A 154 0.52 -10.08 -6.15
N TYR A 155 -0.26 -9.35 -6.96
CA TYR A 155 -0.95 -9.94 -8.12
C TYR A 155 0.02 -10.44 -9.20
N ARG A 156 1.17 -9.76 -9.38
CA ARG A 156 2.22 -10.18 -10.32
C ARG A 156 2.90 -11.48 -9.88
N ASP A 157 3.06 -11.67 -8.58
CA ASP A 157 3.60 -12.89 -7.97
C ASP A 157 2.60 -14.05 -7.91
N ALA A 158 1.30 -13.76 -8.07
CA ALA A 158 0.21 -14.73 -8.04
C ALA A 158 0.40 -15.92 -9.00
N PRO A 159 0.74 -15.76 -10.30
CA PRO A 159 0.99 -16.89 -11.18
C PRO A 159 2.31 -17.65 -10.89
N GLY A 160 3.19 -17.10 -10.06
CA GLY A 160 4.51 -17.66 -9.75
C GLY A 160 4.61 -18.19 -8.33
N ILE A 161 5.36 -17.48 -7.48
CA ILE A 161 5.71 -17.94 -6.13
C ILE A 161 4.50 -18.08 -5.20
N LEU A 162 3.38 -17.42 -5.53
CA LEU A 162 2.13 -17.46 -4.77
C LEU A 162 1.02 -18.31 -5.42
N GLN A 163 1.33 -19.04 -6.51
CA GLN A 163 0.32 -19.76 -7.32
C GLN A 163 -0.57 -20.69 -6.52
N GLN A 164 0.00 -21.47 -5.60
CA GLN A 164 -0.76 -22.43 -4.80
C GLN A 164 -1.80 -21.76 -3.88
N PHE A 165 -1.56 -20.52 -3.47
CA PHE A 165 -2.46 -19.75 -2.61
C PHE A 165 -3.47 -18.97 -3.46
N ALA A 166 -3.00 -18.30 -4.51
CA ALA A 166 -3.82 -17.53 -5.42
C ALA A 166 -4.88 -18.37 -6.16
N ALA A 167 -4.64 -19.66 -6.39
CA ALA A 167 -5.62 -20.53 -7.06
C ALA A 167 -6.89 -20.80 -6.24
N ASN A 168 -6.79 -20.74 -4.91
CA ASN A 168 -7.89 -21.07 -3.99
C ASN A 168 -8.30 -19.89 -3.09
N THR A 169 -7.79 -18.69 -3.38
CA THR A 169 -8.10 -17.49 -2.62
C THR A 169 -9.53 -17.02 -2.92
N GLY A 170 -10.26 -16.60 -1.90
CA GLY A 170 -11.56 -15.91 -2.03
C GLY A 170 -11.43 -14.39 -1.95
N ILE A 171 -10.20 -13.85 -2.07
CA ILE A 171 -9.95 -12.43 -1.80
C ILE A 171 -10.68 -11.51 -2.77
N LYS A 172 -10.85 -11.92 -4.04
CA LYS A 172 -11.55 -11.11 -5.03
C LYS A 172 -13.00 -10.86 -4.62
N GLU A 173 -13.71 -11.90 -4.21
CA GLU A 173 -15.10 -11.84 -3.77
C GLU A 173 -15.23 -10.99 -2.49
N VAL A 174 -14.29 -11.15 -1.55
CA VAL A 174 -14.22 -10.31 -0.34
C VAL A 174 -14.09 -8.83 -0.68
N LEU A 175 -13.23 -8.51 -1.65
CA LEU A 175 -12.97 -7.15 -2.09
C LEU A 175 -14.15 -6.54 -2.85
N GLU A 176 -14.82 -7.32 -3.71
CA GLU A 176 -16.02 -6.91 -4.41
C GLU A 176 -17.20 -6.65 -3.45
N GLU A 177 -17.34 -7.47 -2.40
CA GLU A 177 -18.33 -7.23 -1.33
C GLU A 177 -18.00 -5.96 -0.52
N ALA A 178 -16.72 -5.71 -0.25
CA ALA A 178 -16.27 -4.57 0.54
C ALA A 178 -16.40 -3.23 -0.19
N GLY A 179 -16.21 -3.19 -1.52
CA GLY A 179 -16.15 -1.98 -2.33
C GLY A 179 -17.30 -0.98 -2.10
N PRO A 180 -18.59 -1.39 -2.21
CA PRO A 180 -19.71 -0.48 -1.98
C PRO A 180 -19.78 0.10 -0.56
N ILE A 181 -19.36 -0.67 0.45
CA ILE A 181 -19.32 -0.23 1.86
C ILE A 181 -18.18 0.75 2.05
N TRP A 182 -17.03 0.44 1.46
CA TRP A 182 -15.83 1.27 1.46
C TRP A 182 -16.10 2.65 0.89
N ASP A 183 -16.70 2.73 -0.30
CA ASP A 183 -16.96 4.00 -0.99
C ASP A 183 -17.89 4.93 -0.19
N LYS A 184 -18.83 4.35 0.58
CA LYS A 184 -19.76 5.09 1.42
C LYS A 184 -19.11 5.64 2.69
N GLU A 185 -18.19 4.88 3.28
CA GLU A 185 -17.60 5.14 4.60
C GLU A 185 -16.29 5.92 4.52
N LEU A 186 -15.71 6.05 3.31
CA LEU A 186 -14.53 6.88 3.11
C LEU A 186 -14.84 8.37 3.40
N PRO A 187 -13.99 9.05 4.19
CA PRO A 187 -14.12 10.48 4.38
C PRO A 187 -14.02 11.22 3.04
N PRO A 188 -14.89 12.21 2.78
CA PRO A 188 -14.82 13.00 1.57
C PRO A 188 -13.54 13.82 1.58
N ASN A 189 -12.59 13.49 0.71
CA ASN A 189 -11.38 14.27 0.51
C ASN A 189 -11.35 14.81 -0.92
N SER A 190 -11.75 16.07 -1.07
CA SER A 190 -11.78 16.79 -2.36
C SER A 190 -10.39 17.00 -2.97
N SER A 191 -9.33 16.66 -2.24
CA SER A 191 -7.94 16.88 -2.65
C SER A 191 -7.34 15.67 -3.35
N TYR A 192 -8.04 14.55 -3.55
CA TYR A 192 -7.49 13.41 -4.28
C TYR A 192 -7.87 13.40 -5.76
N PRO A 193 -6.98 12.87 -6.63
CA PRO A 193 -7.25 12.77 -8.07
C PRO A 193 -8.44 11.84 -8.35
N LEU A 194 -8.61 10.82 -7.51
CA LEU A 194 -9.76 9.95 -7.42
C LEU A 194 -9.88 9.42 -5.99
N PRO A 195 -11.08 9.03 -5.53
CA PRO A 195 -11.23 8.31 -4.27
C PRO A 195 -10.43 7.00 -4.30
N PRO A 196 -9.72 6.64 -3.21
CA PRO A 196 -9.09 5.33 -3.12
C PRO A 196 -10.19 4.28 -3.15
N GLY A 197 -10.02 3.24 -3.98
CA GLY A 197 -11.01 2.18 -4.09
C GLY A 197 -10.36 0.80 -4.06
N VAL A 198 -11.09 -0.20 -4.53
CA VAL A 198 -10.65 -1.59 -4.40
C VAL A 198 -10.30 -2.16 -5.76
N ALA A 199 -9.03 -2.49 -5.96
CA ALA A 199 -8.51 -3.17 -7.15
C ALA A 199 -8.39 -4.70 -6.94
N THR A 200 -8.99 -5.44 -7.86
CA THR A 200 -9.05 -6.92 -7.82
C THR A 200 -8.04 -7.61 -8.73
N ASN A 201 -7.11 -6.86 -9.32
CA ASN A 201 -6.07 -7.36 -10.23
C ASN A 201 -4.87 -6.40 -10.33
N GLU A 202 -3.79 -6.85 -10.98
CA GLU A 202 -2.55 -6.08 -11.18
C GLU A 202 -2.82 -4.74 -11.88
N VAL A 203 -3.55 -4.74 -13.00
CA VAL A 203 -3.82 -3.55 -13.81
C VAL A 203 -4.55 -2.47 -13.01
N GLY A 204 -5.61 -2.84 -12.29
CA GLY A 204 -6.36 -1.92 -11.46
C GLY A 204 -5.48 -1.30 -10.37
N ALA A 205 -4.65 -2.11 -9.72
CA ALA A 205 -3.75 -1.65 -8.68
C ALA A 205 -2.67 -0.71 -9.24
N LEU A 206 -2.08 -1.01 -10.41
CA LEU A 206 -1.13 -0.13 -11.08
C LEU A 206 -1.76 1.21 -11.48
N ARG A 207 -3.01 1.21 -11.98
CA ARG A 207 -3.73 2.44 -12.33
C ARG A 207 -3.95 3.34 -11.10
N TYR A 208 -4.32 2.77 -9.95
CA TYR A 208 -4.37 3.53 -8.70
C TYR A 208 -2.99 4.05 -8.29
N ALA A 209 -1.96 3.20 -8.30
CA ALA A 209 -0.60 3.59 -7.95
C ALA A 209 -0.12 4.79 -8.78
N MET A 210 -0.30 4.71 -10.11
CA MET A 210 0.06 5.75 -11.06
C MET A 210 -0.66 7.07 -10.75
N ALA A 211 -1.99 7.03 -10.57
CA ALA A 211 -2.77 8.24 -10.30
C ALA A 211 -2.36 8.94 -8.99
N TYR A 212 -2.07 8.17 -7.93
CA TYR A 212 -1.59 8.75 -6.67
C TYR A 212 -0.15 9.23 -6.74
N PHE A 213 0.73 8.57 -7.49
CA PHE A 213 2.09 9.07 -7.73
C PHE A 213 2.09 10.37 -8.55
N GLU A 214 1.25 10.46 -9.58
CA GLU A 214 1.07 11.70 -10.35
C GLU A 214 0.54 12.83 -9.47
N TRP A 215 -0.41 12.55 -8.60
CA TRP A 215 -0.90 13.55 -7.65
C TRP A 215 0.18 13.98 -6.65
N ASN A 216 0.91 13.01 -6.11
CA ASN A 216 2.06 13.27 -5.25
C ASN A 216 3.05 14.18 -5.97
N PHE A 217 3.37 13.87 -7.23
CA PHE A 217 4.25 14.68 -8.08
C PHE A 217 3.76 16.14 -8.22
N ARG A 218 2.48 16.35 -8.54
CA ARG A 218 1.89 17.70 -8.69
C ARG A 218 1.86 18.51 -7.39
N SER A 219 1.87 17.83 -6.24
CA SER A 219 1.81 18.47 -4.91
C SER A 219 3.18 18.67 -4.28
N LEU A 220 4.27 18.21 -4.90
CA LEU A 220 5.64 18.50 -4.46
C LEU A 220 5.98 19.98 -4.73
N SER A 221 5.91 20.81 -3.69
CA SER A 221 6.26 22.24 -3.77
C SER A 221 7.75 22.54 -3.53
N SER A 222 8.56 21.53 -3.16
CA SER A 222 9.97 21.71 -2.75
C SER A 222 10.81 20.43 -2.84
N ALA A 223 10.51 19.53 -3.77
CA ALA A 223 11.34 18.34 -3.98
C ALA A 223 12.70 18.70 -4.61
N SER A 224 13.73 17.91 -4.30
CA SER A 224 14.97 17.97 -5.07
C SER A 224 14.68 17.55 -6.52
N TYR A 225 15.40 18.13 -7.49
CA TYR A 225 15.29 17.75 -8.91
C TYR A 225 15.48 16.24 -9.11
N GLU A 226 16.33 15.61 -8.30
CA GLU A 226 16.57 14.17 -8.33
C GLU A 226 15.34 13.35 -7.91
N ASP A 227 14.66 13.74 -6.83
CA ASP A 227 13.45 13.05 -6.36
C ASP A 227 12.30 13.21 -7.34
N GLU A 228 12.20 14.40 -7.95
CA GLU A 228 11.24 14.69 -9.00
C GLU A 228 11.47 13.78 -10.23
N MET A 229 12.71 13.68 -10.71
CA MET A 229 13.06 12.83 -11.84
C MET A 229 12.84 11.34 -11.53
N ARG A 230 13.23 10.87 -10.34
CA ARG A 230 12.97 9.48 -9.91
C ARG A 230 11.49 9.14 -9.91
N LEU A 231 10.64 10.06 -9.43
CA LEU A 231 9.21 9.85 -9.42
C LEU A 231 8.63 9.82 -10.84
N MET A 232 9.08 10.70 -11.74
CA MET A 232 8.62 10.67 -13.14
C MET A 232 9.00 9.37 -13.86
N VAL A 233 10.24 8.89 -13.65
CA VAL A 233 10.69 7.61 -14.20
C VAL A 233 9.82 6.47 -13.66
N LEU A 234 9.58 6.41 -12.34
CA LEU A 234 8.72 5.39 -11.75
C LEU A 234 7.30 5.39 -12.35
N ILE A 235 6.69 6.56 -12.53
CA ILE A 235 5.35 6.66 -13.13
C ILE A 235 5.39 6.17 -14.59
N ALA A 236 6.45 6.48 -15.34
CA ALA A 236 6.62 6.01 -16.71
C ALA A 236 6.74 4.48 -16.78
N GLU A 237 7.55 3.87 -15.92
CA GLU A 237 7.72 2.40 -15.85
C GLU A 237 6.41 1.70 -15.48
N ILE A 238 5.64 2.26 -14.53
CA ILE A 238 4.29 1.76 -14.21
C ILE A 238 3.38 1.85 -15.44
N GLY A 239 3.42 2.98 -16.18
CA GLY A 239 2.64 3.17 -17.40
C GLY A 239 2.98 2.16 -18.50
N TYR A 240 4.28 1.90 -18.72
CA TYR A 240 4.72 0.87 -19.67
C TYR A 240 4.26 -0.52 -19.25
N ARG A 241 4.34 -0.86 -17.95
CA ARG A 241 3.83 -2.13 -17.46
C ARG A 241 2.33 -2.30 -17.67
N VAL A 242 1.54 -1.24 -17.41
CA VAL A 242 0.10 -1.28 -17.70
C VAL A 242 -0.13 -1.54 -19.19
N TYR A 243 0.61 -0.84 -20.07
CA TYR A 243 0.55 -1.06 -21.51
C TYR A 243 0.91 -2.50 -21.91
N GLU A 244 1.95 -3.11 -21.34
CA GLU A 244 2.29 -4.52 -21.61
C GLU A 244 1.15 -5.48 -21.27
N LEU A 245 0.36 -5.17 -20.22
CA LEU A 245 -0.75 -5.99 -19.76
C LEU A 245 -2.05 -5.76 -20.54
N THR A 246 -2.30 -4.54 -21.01
CA THR A 246 -3.57 -4.15 -21.64
C THR A 246 -3.48 -3.98 -23.15
N ASN A 247 -2.29 -3.72 -23.69
CA ASN A 247 -2.01 -3.30 -25.05
C ASN A 247 -2.80 -2.03 -25.47
N GLU A 248 -3.09 -1.13 -24.50
CA GLU A 248 -3.81 0.13 -24.74
C GLU A 248 -2.85 1.30 -25.06
N ASP A 249 -2.94 1.88 -26.25
CA ASP A 249 -2.05 2.97 -26.71
C ASP A 249 -2.03 4.20 -25.78
N ASN A 250 -3.13 4.48 -25.09
CA ASN A 250 -3.21 5.59 -24.14
C ASN A 250 -2.23 5.42 -22.97
N ASP A 251 -2.03 4.18 -22.51
CA ASP A 251 -1.10 3.87 -21.42
C ASP A 251 0.36 4.00 -21.89
N PHE A 252 0.65 3.59 -23.13
CA PHE A 252 1.95 3.81 -23.78
C PHE A 252 2.28 5.30 -23.95
N GLN A 253 1.36 6.09 -24.49
CA GLN A 253 1.56 7.53 -24.72
C GLN A 253 1.85 8.28 -23.42
N LYS A 254 1.14 7.93 -22.34
CA LYS A 254 1.40 8.49 -21.00
C LYS A 254 2.79 8.16 -20.50
N GLY A 255 3.18 6.88 -20.55
CA GLY A 255 4.52 6.44 -20.15
C GLY A 255 5.62 7.16 -20.94
N GLN A 256 5.48 7.22 -22.27
CA GLN A 256 6.42 7.91 -23.15
C GLN A 256 6.55 9.41 -22.86
N THR A 257 5.44 10.09 -22.57
CA THR A 257 5.44 11.52 -22.27
C THR A 257 6.22 11.81 -20.99
N LEU A 258 6.00 11.03 -19.93
CA LEU A 258 6.69 11.19 -18.65
C LEU A 258 8.18 10.83 -18.75
N PHE A 259 8.52 9.78 -19.48
CA PHE A 259 9.92 9.41 -19.73
C PHE A 259 10.66 10.51 -20.50
N SER A 260 10.06 11.00 -21.58
CA SER A 260 10.63 12.09 -22.39
C SER A 260 10.81 13.38 -21.57
N GLY A 261 9.81 13.72 -20.74
CA GLY A 261 9.90 14.86 -19.82
C GLY A 261 11.01 14.69 -18.78
N SER A 262 11.22 13.48 -18.26
CA SER A 262 12.31 13.17 -17.33
C SER A 262 13.67 13.39 -17.99
N MET A 263 13.85 12.87 -19.21
CA MET A 263 15.08 13.05 -19.99
C MET A 263 15.38 14.51 -20.30
N GLN A 264 14.36 15.30 -20.66
CA GLN A 264 14.53 16.74 -20.89
C GLN A 264 15.04 17.48 -19.63
N LYS A 265 14.51 17.13 -18.45
CA LYS A 265 14.99 17.68 -17.18
C LYS A 265 16.41 17.24 -16.84
N CYS A 266 16.78 15.98 -17.08
CA CYS A 266 18.16 15.53 -16.93
C CYS A 266 19.11 16.38 -17.79
N LEU A 267 18.73 16.64 -19.05
CA LEU A 267 19.53 17.44 -19.96
C LEU A 267 19.63 18.91 -19.54
N SER A 268 18.59 19.50 -18.95
CA SER A 268 18.68 20.87 -18.45
C SER A 268 19.64 21.00 -17.27
N VAL A 269 19.64 20.03 -16.35
CA VAL A 269 20.57 20.02 -15.19
C VAL A 269 22.03 19.84 -15.61
N ILE A 270 22.32 19.12 -16.70
CA ILE A 270 23.69 18.93 -17.21
C ILE A 270 24.21 20.19 -17.91
N ASN A 271 23.31 21.02 -18.46
CA ASN A 271 23.67 22.21 -19.21
C ASN A 271 23.76 23.49 -18.35
N ASP A 272 23.42 23.41 -17.06
CA ASP A 272 23.59 24.46 -16.04
C ASP A 272 24.91 24.28 -15.27
#